data_AF-A0A842M4B3-F1
#
_entry.id   AF-A0A842M4B3-F1
#
_cell.length_a   1.000
_cell.length_b   1.000
_cell.length_c   1.000
_cell.angle_alpha   90.00
_cell.angle_beta   90.00
_cell.angle_gamma   90.00
#
_symmetry.space_group_name_H-M   'P 1'
#
loop_
_entity.id
_entity.type
_entity.pdbx_description
1 polymer ?
#
loop_
_entity_poly.entity_id
_entity_poly.type
_entity_poly.pdbx_seq_one_letter_code
_entity_poly.pdbx_strand_id
1 'polypeptide(L)'
;MGKLEKFRYLSIQASDEVVEAPIYDASSPQGPFPLHKTLVSNFCKNSCLYCAFRSERRVRREEISPEELARISYYLWRKGHIKGVFYSSSIRDPESDSERVVSAAENLRAMGFTGYIHLKLMPGCSRDVIRRACRVADRAGFNVESTPESFDDLCPEIDMRKDILRRFRWMKEEADRSKR
;
A
#
# COMPACT_ATOMS: atom_id res chain seq x y z
N MET A 1 3.74 9.49 22.83
CA MET A 1 2.65 9.02 21.96
C MET A 1 2.98 7.60 21.49
N GLY A 2 2.30 6.58 22.03
CA GLY A 2 2.48 5.18 21.68
C GLY A 2 2.05 4.87 20.23
N LYS A 3 2.53 3.77 19.64
CA LYS A 3 2.21 3.39 18.24
C LYS A 3 0.70 3.20 17.98
N LEU A 4 -0.07 2.81 19.00
CA LEU A 4 -1.52 2.61 18.90
C LEU A 4 -2.32 3.93 18.90
N GLU A 5 -1.79 4.99 19.51
CA GLU A 5 -2.45 6.32 19.57
C GLU A 5 -2.47 7.03 18.22
N LYS A 6 -1.79 6.49 17.20
CA LYS A 6 -1.76 7.04 15.85
C LYS A 6 -2.86 6.51 14.93
N PHE A 7 -3.57 5.45 15.34
CA PHE A 7 -4.69 4.92 14.58
C PHE A 7 -6.01 5.34 15.20
N ARG A 8 -6.92 5.79 14.35
CA ARG A 8 -8.33 5.98 14.68
C ARG A 8 -9.18 5.38 13.57
N TYR A 9 -10.37 4.91 13.91
CA TYR A 9 -11.28 4.28 12.97
C TYR A 9 -12.50 5.18 12.79
N LEU A 10 -12.96 5.32 11.55
CA LEU A 10 -14.23 5.99 11.25
C LEU A 10 -15.17 4.98 10.62
N SER A 11 -16.33 4.77 11.26
CA SER A 11 -17.43 4.03 10.66
C SER A 11 -18.09 4.91 9.60
N ILE A 12 -18.07 4.44 8.36
CA ILE A 12 -18.70 5.11 7.22
C ILE A 12 -19.76 4.19 6.64
N GLN A 13 -20.89 4.77 6.24
CA GLN A 13 -21.86 4.05 5.43
C GLN A 13 -21.39 4.08 3.97
N ALA A 14 -20.95 2.95 3.45
CA ALA A 14 -20.54 2.77 2.06
C ALA A 14 -21.56 1.84 1.39
N SER A 15 -22.49 2.42 0.63
CA SER A 15 -23.67 1.71 0.12
C SER A 15 -24.54 1.17 1.26
N ASP A 16 -24.80 -0.14 1.28
CA ASP A 16 -25.65 -0.82 2.27
C ASP A 16 -24.85 -1.41 3.45
N GLU A 17 -23.53 -1.20 3.48
CA GLU A 17 -22.64 -1.70 4.52
C GLU A 17 -22.00 -0.57 5.33
N VAL A 18 -21.75 -0.84 6.61
CA VAL A 18 -20.93 0.03 7.46
C VAL A 18 -19.50 -0.49 7.42
N VAL A 19 -18.59 0.34 6.90
CA VAL A 19 -17.17 0.03 6.79
C VAL A 19 -16.40 0.80 7.86
N GLU A 20 -15.51 0.12 8.58
CA GLU A 20 -14.56 0.77 9.48
C GLU A 20 -13.29 1.17 8.72
N ALA A 21 -13.13 2.47 8.44
CA ALA A 21 -11.97 2.98 7.72
C ALA A 21 -10.83 3.36 8.68
N PRO A 22 -9.64 2.72 8.59
CA PRO A 22 -8.51 3.03 9.44
C PRO A 22 -7.79 4.31 8.97
N ILE A 23 -7.71 5.31 9.85
CA ILE A 23 -6.94 6.53 9.64
C ILE A 23 -5.69 6.50 10.50
N TYR A 24 -4.55 6.67 9.84
CA TYR A 24 -3.23 6.76 10.49
C TYR A 24 -2.73 8.20 10.46
N ASP A 25 -2.52 8.77 11.63
CA ASP A 25 -1.94 10.11 11.79
C ASP A 25 -0.41 10.04 11.66
N ALA A 26 0.06 10.17 10.41
CA ALA A 26 1.48 10.20 10.11
C ALA A 26 2.13 11.48 10.67
N SER A 27 3.41 11.40 11.00
CA SER A 27 4.16 12.56 11.49
C SER A 27 4.68 13.37 10.30
N SER A 28 4.41 14.68 10.29
CA SER A 28 4.98 15.64 9.34
C SER A 28 5.58 16.84 10.09
N PRO A 29 6.43 17.66 9.45
CA PRO A 29 6.96 18.88 10.07
C PRO A 29 5.87 19.85 10.55
N GLN A 30 4.68 19.80 9.97
CA GLN A 30 3.53 20.65 10.29
C GLN A 30 2.57 19.99 11.30
N GLY A 31 2.96 18.86 11.91
CA GLY A 31 2.12 18.08 12.83
C GLY A 31 1.50 16.84 12.16
N PRO A 32 0.38 16.32 12.72
CA PRO A 32 -0.29 15.13 12.20
C PRO A 32 -0.75 15.27 10.74
N PHE A 33 -0.53 14.21 9.97
CA PHE A 33 -0.93 14.08 8.58
C PHE A 33 -1.81 12.82 8.43
N PRO A 34 -3.14 12.96 8.49
CA PRO A 34 -4.04 11.81 8.47
C PRO A 34 -4.02 11.14 7.10
N LEU A 35 -3.75 9.84 7.09
CA LEU A 35 -3.75 8.99 5.91
C LEU A 35 -4.80 7.89 6.05
N HIS A 36 -5.58 7.62 5.01
CA HIS A 36 -6.26 6.32 4.93
C HIS A 36 -5.18 5.26 4.64
N LYS A 37 -4.80 4.51 5.67
CA LYS A 37 -3.70 3.56 5.62
C LYS A 37 -4.23 2.16 5.74
N THR A 38 -4.32 1.46 4.61
CA THR A 38 -4.93 0.12 4.57
C THR A 38 -4.31 -0.78 3.49
N LEU A 39 -4.74 -2.03 3.50
CA LEU A 39 -4.40 -3.03 2.49
C LEU A 39 -5.55 -3.23 1.51
N VAL A 40 -5.23 -3.51 0.25
CA VAL A 40 -6.21 -3.99 -0.73
C VAL A 40 -6.59 -5.45 -0.45
N SER A 41 -5.63 -6.25 0.03
CA SER A 41 -5.85 -7.62 0.47
C SER A 41 -4.84 -7.98 1.55
N ASN A 42 -5.26 -8.78 2.53
CA ASN A 42 -4.36 -9.37 3.51
C ASN A 42 -4.12 -10.87 3.29
N PHE A 43 -4.55 -11.44 2.16
CA PHE A 43 -4.23 -12.82 1.80
C PHE A 43 -2.76 -12.92 1.37
N CYS A 44 -2.02 -13.85 1.98
CA CYS A 44 -0.59 -14.03 1.71
C CYS A 44 -0.26 -15.52 1.55
N LYS A 45 0.61 -15.85 0.59
CA LYS A 45 1.20 -17.18 0.42
C LYS A 45 2.52 -17.35 1.16
N ASN A 46 3.22 -16.25 1.46
CA ASN A 46 4.56 -16.28 2.03
C ASN A 46 4.55 -16.54 3.54
N SER A 47 5.62 -17.17 4.02
CA SER A 47 5.84 -17.57 5.42
C SER A 47 6.67 -16.57 6.24
N CYS A 48 6.87 -15.33 5.76
CA CYS A 48 7.85 -14.43 6.35
C CYS A 48 7.69 -14.29 7.89
N LEU A 49 8.76 -14.55 8.66
CA LEU A 49 8.68 -14.82 10.10
C LEU A 49 8.21 -13.63 10.94
N TYR A 50 8.46 -12.40 10.47
CA TYR A 50 8.07 -11.16 11.12
C TYR A 50 6.60 -10.76 10.85
N CYS A 51 5.95 -11.35 9.84
CA CYS A 51 4.71 -10.82 9.29
C CYS A 51 3.47 -11.32 10.03
N ALA A 52 2.58 -10.39 10.41
CA ALA A 52 1.28 -10.72 11.01
C ALA A 52 0.31 -11.43 10.06
N PHE A 53 0.52 -11.27 8.75
CA PHE A 53 -0.32 -11.83 7.70
C PHE A 53 0.35 -13.00 6.96
N ARG A 54 1.46 -13.56 7.45
CA ARG A 54 2.07 -14.76 6.83
C ARG A 54 1.07 -15.91 6.72
N SER A 55 1.27 -16.80 5.76
CA SER A 55 0.30 -17.81 5.35
C SER A 55 -0.15 -18.73 6.49
N GLU A 56 0.72 -19.04 7.44
CA GLU A 56 0.43 -19.97 8.55
C GLU A 56 -0.37 -19.34 9.69
N ARG A 57 -0.53 -18.00 9.69
CA ARG A 57 -1.31 -17.33 10.74
C ARG A 57 -2.80 -17.41 10.44
N ARG A 58 -3.53 -17.89 11.45
CA ARG A 58 -5.00 -17.86 11.50
C ARG A 58 -5.46 -16.46 11.91
N VAL A 59 -5.69 -15.62 10.91
CA VAL A 59 -6.23 -14.26 11.04
C VAL A 59 -7.40 -14.10 10.09
N ARG A 60 -8.32 -13.18 10.36
CA ARG A 60 -9.41 -12.84 9.43
C ARG A 60 -8.80 -12.37 8.11
N ARG A 61 -9.17 -13.03 7.01
CA ARG A 61 -8.67 -12.71 5.68
C ARG A 61 -9.73 -11.93 4.91
N GLU A 62 -9.35 -10.77 4.43
CA GLU A 62 -10.23 -9.85 3.73
C GLU A 62 -9.51 -9.22 2.54
N GLU A 63 -10.32 -8.86 1.57
CA GLU A 63 -9.91 -8.09 0.42
C GLU A 63 -11.02 -7.11 0.04
N ILE A 64 -10.61 -5.99 -0.54
CA ILE A 64 -11.49 -4.95 -1.04
C ILE A 64 -11.19 -4.72 -2.51
N SER A 65 -12.22 -4.40 -3.29
CA SER A 65 -12.02 -4.03 -4.70
C SER A 65 -11.27 -2.70 -4.82
N PRO A 66 -10.40 -2.52 -5.84
CA PRO A 66 -9.74 -1.25 -6.09
C PRO A 66 -10.71 -0.06 -6.22
N GLU A 67 -11.87 -0.27 -6.84
CA GLU A 67 -12.91 0.73 -7.07
C GLU A 67 -13.56 1.17 -5.76
N GLU A 68 -13.87 0.22 -4.87
CA GLU A 68 -14.48 0.50 -3.59
C GLU A 68 -13.50 1.19 -2.64
N LEU A 69 -12.25 0.73 -2.59
CA LEU A 69 -11.20 1.40 -1.81
C LEU A 69 -11.00 2.85 -2.25
N ALA A 70 -10.98 3.10 -3.56
CA ALA A 70 -10.91 4.45 -4.11
C ALA A 70 -12.12 5.31 -3.69
N ARG A 71 -13.34 4.76 -3.78
CA ARG A 71 -14.57 5.45 -3.36
C ARG A 71 -14.55 5.84 -1.88
N ILE A 72 -14.15 4.92 -1.01
CA ILE A 72 -14.03 5.16 0.43
C ILE A 72 -13.01 6.27 0.72
N SER A 73 -11.81 6.17 0.15
CA SER A 73 -10.77 7.19 0.34
C SER A 73 -11.19 8.56 -0.19
N TYR A 74 -11.83 8.58 -1.36
CA TYR A 74 -12.32 9.82 -1.93
C TYR A 74 -13.37 10.48 -1.03
N TYR A 75 -14.30 9.70 -0.49
CA TYR A 75 -15.29 10.18 0.47
C TYR A 75 -14.62 10.79 1.72
N LEU A 76 -13.69 10.05 2.34
CA LEU A 76 -12.95 10.52 3.52
C LEU A 76 -12.20 11.82 3.24
N TRP A 77 -11.60 11.94 2.06
CA TRP A 77 -10.86 13.13 1.64
C TRP A 77 -11.78 14.32 1.40
N ARG A 78 -12.89 14.12 0.68
CA ARG A 78 -13.89 15.17 0.42
C ARG A 78 -14.52 15.70 1.70
N LYS A 79 -14.64 14.88 2.74
CA LYS A 79 -15.11 15.28 4.08
C LYS A 79 -14.00 15.88 4.96
N GLY A 80 -12.76 15.94 4.49
CA GLY A 80 -11.62 16.51 5.23
C GLY A 80 -11.06 15.59 6.33
N HIS A 81 -11.41 14.31 6.36
CA HIS A 81 -10.93 13.37 7.38
C HIS A 81 -9.50 12.89 7.13
N ILE A 82 -9.05 12.89 5.87
CA ILE A 82 -7.70 12.49 5.45
C ILE A 82 -7.08 13.53 4.52
N LYS A 83 -5.76 13.61 4.51
CA LYS A 83 -4.96 14.43 3.58
C LYS A 83 -4.28 13.58 2.49
N GLY A 84 -4.29 12.26 2.65
CA GLY A 84 -3.63 11.34 1.74
C GLY A 84 -4.02 9.88 1.97
N VAL A 85 -3.41 9.00 1.20
CA VAL A 85 -3.58 7.54 1.31
C VAL A 85 -2.23 6.84 1.39
N PHE A 86 -2.23 5.69 2.09
CA PHE A 86 -1.17 4.69 2.03
C PHE A 86 -1.80 3.37 1.66
N TYR A 87 -1.45 2.83 0.49
CA TYR A 87 -1.97 1.54 0.02
C TYR A 87 -0.86 0.52 -0.12
N SER A 88 -1.18 -0.71 0.24
CA SER A 88 -0.33 -1.88 0.04
C SER A 88 -1.21 -3.14 -0.07
N SER A 89 -0.58 -4.30 -0.12
CA SER A 89 -1.25 -5.60 -0.12
C SER A 89 -0.34 -6.63 0.56
N SER A 90 -0.92 -7.77 0.91
CA SER A 90 -0.16 -9.01 1.05
C SER A 90 0.08 -9.64 -0.32
N ILE A 91 0.79 -10.78 -0.37
CA ILE A 91 1.27 -11.36 -1.63
C ILE A 91 0.65 -12.75 -1.83
N ARG A 92 -0.34 -12.86 -2.71
CA ARG A 92 -0.72 -14.11 -3.39
C ARG A 92 0.03 -14.21 -4.71
N ASP A 93 0.06 -13.11 -5.45
CA ASP A 93 0.80 -12.96 -6.70
C ASP A 93 1.33 -11.52 -6.81
N PRO A 94 2.67 -11.32 -6.86
CA PRO A 94 3.26 -9.99 -6.84
C PRO A 94 2.75 -9.04 -7.93
N GLU A 95 2.43 -9.55 -9.11
CA GLU A 95 1.97 -8.76 -10.24
C GLU A 95 0.56 -8.25 -9.97
N SER A 96 -0.40 -9.17 -9.86
CA SER A 96 -1.81 -8.83 -9.71
C SER A 96 -2.10 -8.09 -8.40
N ASP A 97 -1.44 -8.42 -7.29
CA ASP A 97 -1.61 -7.68 -6.04
C ASP A 97 -1.07 -6.24 -6.14
N SER A 98 0.03 -6.03 -6.86
CA SER A 98 0.55 -4.67 -7.11
C SER A 98 -0.31 -3.90 -8.11
N GLU A 99 -0.84 -4.55 -9.15
CA GLU A 99 -1.78 -3.97 -10.09
C GLU A 99 -3.05 -3.47 -9.40
N ARG A 100 -3.59 -4.23 -8.45
CA ARG A 100 -4.77 -3.82 -7.67
C ARG A 100 -4.48 -2.58 -6.82
N VAL A 101 -3.31 -2.50 -6.20
CA VAL A 101 -2.86 -1.32 -5.44
C VAL A 101 -2.76 -0.09 -6.35
N VAL A 102 -2.15 -0.23 -7.53
CA VAL A 102 -2.01 0.87 -8.50
C VAL A 102 -3.36 1.26 -9.09
N SER A 103 -4.22 0.31 -9.40
CA SER A 103 -5.57 0.56 -9.94
C SER A 103 -6.44 1.32 -8.95
N ALA A 104 -6.32 1.03 -7.65
CA ALA A 104 -7.02 1.80 -6.61
C ALA A 104 -6.55 3.28 -6.60
N ALA A 105 -5.27 3.53 -6.83
CA ALA A 105 -4.73 4.89 -6.92
C ALA A 105 -5.12 5.60 -8.23
N GLU A 106 -5.12 4.90 -9.36
CA GLU A 106 -5.60 5.41 -10.65
C GLU A 106 -7.08 5.79 -10.58
N ASN A 107 -7.93 4.90 -10.06
CA ASN A 107 -9.34 5.16 -9.81
C ASN A 107 -9.52 6.40 -8.92
N LEU A 108 -8.74 6.50 -7.84
CA LEU A 108 -8.79 7.64 -6.92
C LEU A 108 -8.41 8.96 -7.62
N ARG A 109 -7.38 8.97 -8.47
CA ARG A 109 -7.02 10.14 -9.30
C ARG A 109 -8.11 10.49 -10.31
N ALA A 110 -8.71 9.49 -10.96
CA ALA A 110 -9.81 9.69 -11.92
C ALA A 110 -11.04 10.36 -11.28
N MET A 111 -11.26 10.15 -9.98
CA MET A 111 -12.31 10.83 -9.21
C MET A 111 -11.97 12.29 -8.83
N GLY A 112 -10.79 12.80 -9.18
CA GLY A 112 -10.35 14.16 -8.88
C GLY A 112 -9.62 14.32 -7.54
N PHE A 113 -9.12 13.22 -6.95
CA PHE A 113 -8.32 13.28 -5.74
C PHE A 113 -6.96 13.95 -6.00
N THR A 114 -6.70 15.06 -5.32
CA THR A 114 -5.44 15.81 -5.40
C THR A 114 -4.56 15.66 -4.16
N GLY A 115 -4.98 14.84 -3.19
CA GLY A 115 -4.21 14.56 -1.97
C GLY A 115 -2.96 13.71 -2.22
N TYR A 116 -2.22 13.46 -1.14
CA TYR A 116 -0.97 12.67 -1.16
C TYR A 116 -1.23 11.17 -1.35
N ILE A 117 -0.48 10.50 -2.24
CA ILE A 117 -0.56 9.06 -2.48
C ILE A 117 0.80 8.40 -2.20
N HIS A 118 0.81 7.46 -1.27
CA HIS A 118 1.95 6.57 -1.00
C HIS A 118 1.57 5.12 -1.33
N LEU A 119 2.28 4.49 -2.27
CA LEU A 119 2.10 3.09 -2.63
C LEU A 119 3.28 2.25 -2.15
N LYS A 120 3.00 1.18 -1.41
CA LYS A 120 3.97 0.12 -1.13
C LYS A 120 3.61 -1.08 -2.00
N LEU A 121 4.42 -1.34 -3.02
CA LEU A 121 4.22 -2.42 -3.99
C LEU A 121 4.82 -3.75 -3.50
N MET A 122 4.44 -4.84 -4.14
CA MET A 122 4.89 -6.18 -3.76
C MET A 122 6.21 -6.53 -4.46
N PRO A 123 7.22 -7.03 -3.73
CA PRO A 123 8.44 -7.56 -4.33
C PRO A 123 8.12 -8.57 -5.43
N GLY A 124 8.74 -8.42 -6.59
CA GLY A 124 8.53 -9.30 -7.73
C GLY A 124 7.62 -8.74 -8.82
N CYS A 125 6.94 -7.61 -8.63
CA CYS A 125 6.12 -7.00 -9.68
C CYS A 125 6.95 -6.54 -10.89
N SER A 126 6.28 -6.38 -12.03
CA SER A 126 6.86 -5.97 -13.29
C SER A 126 7.25 -4.50 -13.30
N ARG A 127 8.12 -4.15 -14.25
CA ARG A 127 8.48 -2.76 -14.53
C ARG A 127 7.27 -1.94 -15.00
N ASP A 128 6.27 -2.56 -15.63
CA ASP A 128 5.10 -1.84 -16.12
C ASP A 128 4.21 -1.33 -14.97
N VAL A 129 3.96 -2.18 -13.98
CA VAL A 129 3.22 -1.79 -12.76
C VAL A 129 3.94 -0.67 -12.02
N ILE A 130 5.27 -0.76 -11.92
CA ILE A 130 6.10 0.30 -11.32
C ILE A 130 5.97 1.61 -12.09
N ARG A 131 6.04 1.56 -13.43
CA ARG A 131 5.86 2.73 -14.29
C ARG A 131 4.50 3.41 -14.06
N ARG A 132 3.42 2.63 -13.98
CA ARG A 132 2.08 3.14 -13.66
C ARG A 132 2.04 3.77 -12.27
N ALA A 133 2.60 3.09 -11.26
CA ALA A 133 2.68 3.62 -9.90
C ALA A 133 3.39 4.99 -9.85
N CYS A 134 4.53 5.13 -10.54
CA CYS A 134 5.30 6.38 -10.63
C CYS A 134 4.57 7.54 -11.32
N ARG A 135 3.49 7.28 -12.07
CA ARG A 135 2.65 8.32 -12.71
C ARG A 135 1.58 8.87 -11.78
N VAL A 136 1.10 8.07 -10.82
CA VAL A 136 -0.06 8.44 -9.98
C VAL A 136 0.31 8.76 -8.54
N ALA A 137 1.41 8.21 -8.05
CA ALA A 137 1.83 8.31 -6.66
C ALA A 137 2.87 9.42 -6.42
N ASP A 138 2.75 10.08 -5.27
CA ASP A 138 3.76 11.02 -4.77
C ASP A 138 4.97 10.27 -4.19
N ARG A 139 4.73 9.04 -3.69
CA ARG A 139 5.77 8.14 -3.20
C ARG A 139 5.42 6.69 -3.52
N ALA A 140 6.38 5.95 -4.06
CA ALA A 140 6.27 4.51 -4.25
C ALA A 140 7.49 3.80 -3.65
N GLY A 141 7.34 2.54 -3.25
CA GLY A 141 8.46 1.77 -2.73
C GLY A 141 8.15 0.32 -2.43
N PHE A 142 9.19 -0.38 -1.98
CA PHE A 142 9.16 -1.76 -1.47
C PHE A 142 9.75 -1.77 -0.05
N ASN A 143 9.53 -2.84 0.71
CA ASN A 143 10.26 -3.04 1.95
C ASN A 143 11.40 -4.05 1.73
N VAL A 144 12.55 -3.78 2.33
CA VAL A 144 13.72 -4.69 2.35
C VAL A 144 13.72 -5.56 3.62
N GLU A 145 13.18 -5.04 4.73
CA GLU A 145 12.97 -5.71 6.03
C GLU A 145 14.22 -6.19 6.78
N SER A 146 15.27 -6.68 6.10
CA SER A 146 16.52 -7.10 6.73
C SER A 146 17.75 -6.92 5.83
N THR A 147 18.93 -7.22 6.38
CA THR A 147 20.18 -7.31 5.63
C THR A 147 20.24 -8.61 4.81
N PRO A 148 21.09 -8.69 3.76
CA PRO A 148 21.18 -9.89 2.91
C PRO A 148 21.50 -11.18 3.69
N GLU A 149 22.26 -11.09 4.78
CA GLU A 149 22.74 -12.24 5.55
C GLU A 149 21.62 -12.97 6.30
N SER A 150 20.50 -12.30 6.58
CA SER A 150 19.38 -12.84 7.36
C SER A 150 18.06 -12.83 6.59
N PHE A 151 18.08 -12.42 5.32
CA PHE A 151 16.86 -12.24 4.55
C PHE A 151 16.16 -13.56 4.24
N ASP A 152 16.91 -14.57 3.80
CA ASP A 152 16.37 -15.87 3.42
C ASP A 152 15.77 -16.61 4.63
N ASP A 153 16.35 -16.42 5.83
CA ASP A 153 15.79 -16.94 7.08
C ASP A 153 14.45 -16.26 7.45
N LEU A 154 14.31 -14.98 7.12
CA LEU A 154 13.14 -14.17 7.49
C LEU A 154 12.02 -14.23 6.45
N CYS A 155 12.32 -14.35 5.16
CA CYS A 155 11.32 -14.48 4.10
C CYS A 155 11.86 -15.30 2.91
N PRO A 156 11.82 -16.64 3.00
CA PRO A 156 12.49 -17.53 2.04
C PRO A 156 11.89 -17.50 0.63
N GLU A 157 10.66 -17.02 0.45
CA GLU A 157 9.99 -17.01 -0.86
C GLU A 157 10.27 -15.78 -1.72
N ILE A 158 11.07 -14.83 -1.23
CA ILE A 158 11.42 -13.59 -1.94
C ILE A 158 12.92 -13.61 -2.24
N ASP A 159 13.34 -13.28 -3.46
CA ASP A 159 14.76 -13.07 -3.76
C ASP A 159 15.09 -11.58 -3.58
N MET A 160 15.89 -11.20 -2.58
CA MET A 160 16.19 -9.78 -2.33
C MET A 160 16.76 -9.07 -3.56
N ARG A 161 17.69 -9.72 -4.29
CA ARG A 161 18.38 -9.08 -5.42
C ARG A 161 17.43 -8.89 -6.59
N LYS A 162 16.69 -9.94 -6.95
CA LYS A 162 15.76 -9.93 -8.08
C LYS A 162 14.51 -9.16 -7.72
N ASP A 163 13.83 -9.49 -6.64
CA ASP A 163 12.46 -9.04 -6.36
C ASP A 163 12.36 -7.71 -5.66
N ILE A 164 13.44 -7.25 -5.00
CA ILE A 164 13.48 -5.95 -4.33
C ILE A 164 14.47 -5.00 -4.99
N LEU A 165 15.78 -5.32 -4.99
CA LEU A 165 16.81 -4.36 -5.41
C LEU A 165 16.73 -4.03 -6.91
N ARG A 166 16.46 -5.00 -7.77
CA ARG A 166 16.20 -4.75 -9.20
C ARG A 166 14.96 -3.87 -9.40
N ARG A 167 13.90 -4.08 -8.62
CA ARG A 167 12.67 -3.29 -8.70
C ARG A 167 12.88 -1.85 -8.23
N PHE A 168 13.68 -1.62 -7.19
CA PHE A 168 14.10 -0.26 -6.80
C PHE A 168 14.88 0.46 -7.90
N ARG A 169 15.78 -0.24 -8.62
CA ARG A 169 16.46 0.34 -9.79
C ARG A 169 15.48 0.77 -10.87
N TRP A 170 14.54 -0.10 -11.23
CA TRP A 170 13.47 0.24 -12.17
C TRP A 170 12.63 1.42 -11.68
N MET A 171 12.27 1.46 -10.41
CA MET A 171 11.47 2.53 -9.83
C MET A 171 12.19 3.88 -9.87
N LYS A 172 13.50 3.90 -9.61
CA LYS A 172 14.32 5.10 -9.82
C LYS A 172 14.27 5.55 -11.28
N GLU A 173 14.51 4.64 -12.22
CA GLU A 173 14.50 4.94 -13.66
C GLU A 173 13.14 5.48 -14.13
N GLU A 174 12.03 4.90 -13.68
CA GLU A 174 10.67 5.34 -14.06
C GLU A 174 10.28 6.66 -13.38
N ALA A 175 10.68 6.88 -12.12
CA ALA A 175 10.46 8.16 -11.44
C ALA A 175 11.26 9.30 -12.06
N ASP A 176 12.47 9.04 -12.54
CA ASP A 176 13.28 10.03 -13.26
C ASP A 176 12.69 10.34 -14.65
N ARG A 177 11.96 9.38 -15.26
CA ARG A 177 11.23 9.58 -16.52
C ARG A 177 9.93 10.34 -16.33
N SER A 178 9.19 10.15 -15.24
CA SER A 178 7.90 10.83 -15.02
C SER A 178 8.02 12.30 -14.65
N LYS A 179 9.22 12.74 -14.25
CA LYS A 179 9.55 14.15 -13.99
C LYS A 179 9.95 14.94 -15.25
N ARG A 180 10.16 14.26 -16.37
CA ARG A 180 10.46 14.87 -17.68
C ARG A 180 9.16 15.11 -18.43
#